data_AF-R6MRU2-F1
#
_entry.id   AF-R6MRU2-F1
#
_cell.length_a   1.000
_cell.length_b   1.000
_cell.length_c   1.000
_cell.angle_alpha   90.00
_cell.angle_beta   90.00
_cell.angle_gamma   90.00
#
_symmetry.space_group_name_H-M   'P 1'
#
loop_
_entity.id
_entity.type
_entity.pdbx_description
1 polymer ?
#
loop_
_entity_poly.entity_id
_entity_poly.type
_entity_poly.pdbx_seq_one_letter_code
_entity_poly.pdbx_strand_id
1 'polypeptide(L)'
;MNAEIFAALAQLEKERGIPQSYMIDKITQALVAAYKKDKEGYTDNVFVEVDGNDMHMYVQKEVVDDVLTPATEISLDAARKISKHAQLGDLVNVDVKTQAFGRIAAQTAKQVIIQGIREAERGMVFDAFASKEHEILTATVLRILPDTGDMIVRIGGGSDKTDAMLAASEQVHGERYKEGDIVRVYVVEVRRSTRGPQIIVSRTHPGLVKRLFELEVPEIASGAVEVKSIAREAGSRTKIAVHATEENVDPVGACVGPRGGRVGAVVDELHGEKMDIVVWSEDPEKFIASALSPADVVSVTVLPGLTKACRVIVPDDQLSLAIGKEGQNARLAARLTGFKIDIKPASQAKEFEQAEPEQPAEEAPEAPAGEEAAEE
;
A
#
# COMPACT_ATOMS: atom_id res chain seq x y z
N MET A 1 28.39 -22.29 -25.93
CA MET A 1 27.28 -22.27 -24.96
C MET A 1 27.55 -21.29 -23.83
N ASN A 2 28.67 -21.38 -23.09
CA ASN A 2 28.93 -20.46 -21.97
C ASN A 2 29.09 -18.99 -22.43
N ALA A 3 29.97 -18.68 -23.40
CA ALA A 3 30.14 -17.30 -23.90
C ALA A 3 28.84 -16.63 -24.45
N GLU A 4 27.93 -17.40 -25.05
CA GLU A 4 26.65 -16.89 -25.58
C GLU A 4 25.67 -16.54 -24.44
N ILE A 5 25.69 -17.31 -23.34
CA ILE A 5 24.87 -17.04 -22.15
C ILE A 5 25.32 -15.73 -21.49
N PHE A 6 26.63 -15.53 -21.30
CA PHE A 6 27.16 -14.30 -20.70
C PHE A 6 26.88 -13.07 -21.58
N ALA A 7 26.98 -13.19 -22.91
CA ALA A 7 26.61 -12.12 -23.83
C ALA A 7 25.10 -11.76 -23.74
N ALA A 8 24.23 -12.78 -23.65
CA ALA A 8 22.80 -12.58 -23.48
C ALA A 8 22.45 -11.96 -22.12
N LEU A 9 23.14 -12.33 -21.04
CA LEU A 9 22.97 -11.72 -19.72
C LEU A 9 23.42 -10.26 -19.72
N ALA A 10 24.54 -9.93 -20.37
CA ALA A 10 25.00 -8.54 -20.51
C ALA A 10 24.02 -7.68 -21.33
N GLN A 11 23.37 -8.27 -22.34
CA GLN A 11 22.30 -7.59 -23.08
C GLN A 11 21.06 -7.39 -22.20
N LEU A 12 20.67 -8.40 -21.42
CA LEU A 12 19.54 -8.32 -20.49
C LEU A 12 19.73 -7.22 -19.44
N GLU A 13 20.96 -7.07 -18.92
CA GLU A 13 21.30 -5.99 -17.98
C GLU A 13 21.11 -4.61 -18.64
N LYS A 14 21.56 -4.44 -19.88
CA LYS A 14 21.36 -3.18 -20.62
C LYS A 14 19.89 -2.88 -20.93
N GLU A 15 19.10 -3.89 -21.29
CA GLU A 15 17.71 -3.71 -21.71
C GLU A 15 16.73 -3.58 -20.55
N ARG A 16 16.96 -4.32 -19.45
CA ARG A 16 16.00 -4.46 -18.34
C ARG A 16 16.57 -4.03 -16.99
N GLY A 17 17.83 -3.63 -16.90
CA GLY A 17 18.46 -3.19 -15.65
C GLY A 17 18.67 -4.31 -14.63
N ILE A 18 18.62 -5.57 -15.06
CA ILE A 18 18.80 -6.73 -14.16
C ILE A 18 20.31 -7.03 -14.08
N PRO A 19 20.94 -6.93 -12.89
CA PRO A 19 22.38 -7.16 -12.77
C PRO A 19 22.79 -8.55 -13.23
N GLN A 20 23.86 -8.63 -14.03
CA GLN A 20 24.38 -9.92 -14.50
C GLN A 20 24.76 -10.86 -13.35
N SER A 21 25.36 -10.33 -12.28
CA SER A 21 25.73 -11.08 -11.07
C SER A 21 24.54 -11.80 -10.45
N TYR A 22 23.40 -11.12 -10.31
CA TYR A 22 22.17 -11.70 -9.78
C TYR A 22 21.69 -12.90 -10.60
N MET A 23 21.75 -12.80 -11.92
CA MET A 23 21.33 -13.89 -12.82
C MET A 23 22.29 -15.06 -12.78
N ILE A 24 23.60 -14.81 -12.72
CA ILE A 24 24.63 -15.85 -12.58
C ILE A 24 24.41 -16.62 -11.28
N ASP A 25 24.20 -15.94 -10.16
CA ASP A 25 23.96 -16.59 -8.87
C ASP A 25 22.74 -17.52 -8.91
N LYS A 26 21.64 -17.06 -9.53
CA LYS A 26 20.43 -17.88 -9.71
C LYS A 26 20.67 -19.10 -10.59
N ILE A 27 21.38 -18.92 -11.71
CA ILE A 27 21.74 -20.02 -12.63
C ILE A 27 22.61 -21.04 -11.89
N THR A 28 23.65 -20.59 -11.17
CA THR A 28 24.54 -21.43 -10.36
C THR A 28 23.75 -22.25 -9.33
N GLN A 29 22.89 -21.62 -8.53
CA GLN A 29 22.06 -22.30 -7.53
C GLN A 29 21.17 -23.36 -8.16
N ALA A 30 20.57 -23.05 -9.31
CA ALA A 30 19.68 -23.99 -9.97
C ALA A 30 20.39 -25.14 -10.66
N LEU A 31 21.59 -24.93 -11.19
CA LEU A 31 22.44 -25.98 -11.74
C LEU A 31 22.86 -26.97 -10.64
N VAL A 32 23.29 -26.44 -9.49
CA VAL A 32 23.59 -27.25 -8.30
C VAL A 32 22.37 -28.07 -7.88
N ALA A 33 21.20 -27.43 -7.75
CA ALA A 33 19.96 -28.12 -7.36
C ALA A 33 19.53 -29.19 -8.37
N ALA A 34 19.66 -28.92 -9.68
CA ALA A 34 19.35 -29.88 -10.72
C ALA A 34 20.30 -31.09 -10.67
N TYR A 35 21.59 -30.87 -10.42
CA TYR A 35 22.56 -31.95 -10.29
C TYR A 35 22.30 -32.83 -9.06
N LYS A 36 22.01 -32.22 -7.90
CA LYS A 36 21.62 -32.95 -6.67
C LYS A 36 20.34 -33.78 -6.86
N LYS A 37 19.42 -33.31 -7.71
CA LYS A 37 18.17 -34.02 -7.99
C LYS A 37 18.34 -35.17 -8.99
N ASP A 38 19.23 -35.02 -9.96
CA ASP A 38 19.52 -36.04 -10.99
C ASP A 38 20.37 -37.19 -10.45
N LYS A 39 21.20 -36.94 -9.42
CA LYS A 39 22.08 -37.95 -8.82
C LYS A 39 21.89 -38.09 -7.32
N GLU A 40 21.62 -39.31 -6.88
CA GLU A 40 21.49 -39.65 -5.46
C GLU A 40 22.84 -39.57 -4.72
N GLY A 41 22.79 -39.19 -3.45
CA GLY A 41 23.96 -39.15 -2.54
C GLY A 41 24.80 -37.87 -2.57
N TYR A 42 24.53 -36.93 -3.47
CA TYR A 42 25.19 -35.62 -3.51
C TYR A 42 24.46 -34.61 -2.63
N THR A 43 25.19 -33.97 -1.72
CA THR A 43 24.65 -33.00 -0.76
C THR A 43 25.32 -31.64 -0.98
N ASP A 44 25.90 -31.02 0.04
CA ASP A 44 26.44 -29.66 -0.03
C ASP A 44 27.86 -29.59 -0.63
N ASN A 45 28.37 -30.74 -1.07
CA ASN A 45 29.67 -30.87 -1.71
C ASN A 45 29.68 -30.55 -3.21
N VAL A 46 28.60 -29.98 -3.76
CA VAL A 46 28.51 -29.57 -5.16
C VAL A 46 28.39 -28.07 -5.24
N PHE A 47 29.26 -27.44 -6.03
CA PHE A 47 29.25 -26.00 -6.26
C PHE A 47 29.66 -25.67 -7.70
N VAL A 48 29.36 -24.44 -8.14
CA VAL A 48 29.74 -23.93 -9.45
C VAL A 48 30.63 -22.73 -9.24
N GLU A 49 31.79 -22.72 -9.90
CA GLU A 49 32.67 -21.57 -10.01
C GLU A 49 32.49 -20.91 -11.38
N VAL A 50 32.58 -19.60 -11.39
CA VAL A 50 32.46 -18.76 -12.58
C VAL A 50 33.81 -18.10 -12.80
N ASP A 51 34.48 -18.44 -13.89
CA ASP A 51 35.76 -17.84 -14.30
C ASP A 51 35.56 -17.05 -15.59
N GLY A 52 35.48 -15.73 -15.46
CA GLY A 52 35.15 -14.82 -16.55
C GLY A 52 33.79 -15.14 -17.18
N ASN A 53 33.83 -15.71 -18.39
CA ASN A 53 32.64 -16.10 -19.16
C ASN A 53 32.46 -17.64 -19.25
N ASP A 54 33.15 -18.39 -18.38
CA ASP A 54 33.04 -19.84 -18.28
C ASP A 54 32.48 -20.27 -16.92
N MET A 55 31.72 -21.35 -16.90
CA MET A 55 31.11 -21.92 -15.69
C MET A 55 31.55 -23.35 -15.51
N HIS A 56 32.19 -23.65 -14.40
CA HIS A 56 32.69 -24.97 -14.05
C HIS A 56 31.98 -25.49 -12.81
N MET A 57 31.48 -26.73 -12.88
CA MET A 57 30.83 -27.37 -11.75
C MET A 57 31.78 -28.39 -11.14
N TYR A 58 31.96 -28.31 -9.82
CA TYR A 58 32.83 -29.19 -9.07
C TYR A 58 32.04 -29.98 -8.03
N VAL A 59 32.49 -31.20 -7.78
CA VAL A 59 32.12 -31.99 -6.61
C VAL A 59 33.34 -32.07 -5.71
N GLN A 60 33.26 -31.48 -4.52
CA GLN A 60 34.26 -31.64 -3.48
C GLN A 60 34.17 -33.05 -2.90
N LYS A 61 35.30 -33.76 -2.83
CA LYS A 61 35.35 -35.10 -2.28
C LYS A 61 36.50 -35.26 -1.31
N GLU A 62 36.25 -36.00 -0.24
CA GLU A 62 37.26 -36.38 0.75
C GLU A 62 38.10 -37.55 0.22
N VAL A 63 39.41 -37.43 0.37
CA VAL A 63 40.36 -38.45 -0.05
C VAL A 63 40.44 -39.55 1.02
N VAL A 64 39.95 -40.74 0.69
CA VAL A 64 39.92 -41.90 1.59
C VAL A 64 40.68 -43.08 0.99
N ASP A 65 40.98 -44.07 1.83
CA ASP A 65 41.63 -45.31 1.40
C ASP A 65 40.61 -46.24 0.75
N ASP A 66 39.51 -46.53 1.47
CA ASP A 66 38.38 -47.31 0.99
C ASP A 66 37.15 -46.42 0.76
N VAL A 67 36.68 -46.35 -0.49
CA VAL A 67 35.52 -45.53 -0.87
C VAL A 67 34.22 -46.29 -0.55
N LEU A 68 33.47 -45.79 0.42
CA LEU A 68 32.13 -46.28 0.80
C LEU A 68 31.02 -45.46 0.14
N THR A 69 31.23 -44.14 0.03
CA THR A 69 30.25 -43.19 -0.51
C THR A 69 30.83 -42.45 -1.71
N PRO A 70 30.75 -43.00 -2.94
CA PRO A 70 31.35 -42.38 -4.13
C PRO A 70 30.89 -40.96 -4.45
N ALA A 71 29.78 -40.49 -3.86
CA ALA A 71 29.30 -39.12 -4.03
C ALA A 71 30.14 -38.09 -3.26
N THR A 72 30.68 -38.46 -2.10
CA THR A 72 31.44 -37.59 -1.19
C THR A 72 32.91 -37.99 -1.05
N GLU A 73 33.28 -39.19 -1.50
CA GLU A 73 34.61 -39.76 -1.30
C GLU A 73 35.31 -40.09 -2.62
N ILE A 74 36.64 -40.03 -2.60
CA ILE A 74 37.52 -40.37 -3.72
C ILE A 74 38.76 -41.13 -3.21
N SER A 75 39.24 -42.12 -3.95
CA SER A 75 40.46 -42.84 -3.57
C SER A 75 41.70 -41.97 -3.74
N LEU A 76 42.74 -42.21 -2.93
CA LEU A 76 44.02 -41.51 -3.01
C LEU A 76 44.63 -41.52 -4.43
N ASP A 77 44.54 -42.65 -5.13
CA ASP A 77 45.04 -42.79 -6.50
C ASP A 77 44.27 -41.94 -7.51
N ALA A 78 42.95 -41.82 -7.35
CA ALA A 78 42.12 -40.99 -8.20
C ALA A 78 42.31 -39.50 -7.86
N ALA A 79 42.43 -39.15 -6.58
CA ALA A 79 42.71 -37.81 -6.11
C ALA A 79 44.06 -37.28 -6.65
N ARG A 80 45.11 -38.13 -6.64
CA ARG A 80 46.44 -37.78 -7.17
C ARG A 80 46.48 -37.48 -8.67
N LYS A 81 45.49 -37.95 -9.44
CA LYS A 81 45.34 -37.60 -10.86
C LYS A 81 44.83 -36.17 -11.06
N ILE A 82 44.15 -35.62 -10.06
CA ILE A 82 43.59 -34.27 -10.06
C ILE A 82 44.57 -33.31 -9.38
N SER A 83 45.02 -33.65 -8.17
CA SER A 83 46.02 -32.91 -7.40
C SER A 83 47.18 -33.82 -7.01
N LYS A 84 48.35 -33.61 -7.63
CA LYS A 84 49.54 -34.49 -7.46
C LYS A 84 50.03 -34.62 -6.02
N HIS A 85 49.66 -33.69 -5.14
CA HIS A 85 50.08 -33.65 -3.74
C HIS A 85 48.99 -34.09 -2.76
N ALA A 86 47.86 -34.62 -3.24
CA ALA A 86 46.75 -35.06 -2.39
C ALA A 86 47.19 -36.15 -1.38
N GLN A 87 46.73 -35.99 -0.14
CA GLN A 87 46.91 -36.89 0.99
C GLN A 87 45.56 -37.42 1.50
N LEU A 88 45.58 -38.47 2.32
CA LEU A 88 44.36 -38.97 2.97
C LEU A 88 43.79 -37.90 3.90
N GLY A 89 42.48 -37.69 3.84
CA GLY A 89 41.74 -36.65 4.56
C GLY A 89 41.68 -35.29 3.85
N ASP A 90 42.35 -35.11 2.72
CA ASP A 90 42.24 -33.87 1.93
C ASP A 90 40.88 -33.77 1.24
N LEU A 91 40.46 -32.54 0.94
CA LEU A 91 39.31 -32.26 0.08
C LEU A 91 39.79 -31.89 -1.33
N VAL A 92 39.31 -32.61 -2.34
CA VAL A 92 39.68 -32.39 -3.74
C VAL A 92 38.43 -32.08 -4.58
N ASN A 93 38.54 -31.04 -5.40
CA ASN A 93 37.48 -30.62 -6.31
C ASN A 93 37.53 -31.47 -7.60
N VAL A 94 36.51 -32.28 -7.82
CA VAL A 94 36.39 -33.13 -9.01
C VAL A 94 35.50 -32.45 -10.04
N ASP A 95 36.04 -32.17 -11.23
CA ASP A 95 35.32 -31.54 -12.35
C ASP A 95 34.20 -32.45 -12.89
N VAL A 96 33.00 -31.89 -13.04
CA VAL A 96 31.86 -32.55 -13.67
C VAL A 96 31.86 -32.31 -15.18
N LYS A 97 32.21 -33.35 -15.95
CA LYS A 97 32.29 -33.28 -17.42
C LYS A 97 30.98 -32.81 -18.10
N THR A 98 31.16 -31.91 -19.06
CA THR A 98 30.14 -31.06 -19.70
C THR A 98 29.12 -31.76 -20.63
N GLN A 99 29.37 -33.00 -21.09
CA GLN A 99 28.47 -33.68 -22.05
C GLN A 99 27.14 -34.16 -21.43
N ALA A 100 27.14 -34.67 -20.21
CA ALA A 100 25.90 -35.01 -19.49
C ALA A 100 25.18 -33.76 -18.96
N PHE A 101 25.96 -32.71 -18.70
CA PHE A 101 25.51 -31.43 -18.17
C PHE A 101 24.73 -30.60 -19.20
N GLY A 102 25.12 -30.59 -20.47
CA GLY A 102 24.61 -29.63 -21.47
C GLY A 102 23.09 -29.62 -21.72
N ARG A 103 22.40 -30.77 -21.70
CA ARG A 103 20.95 -30.83 -22.00
C ARG A 103 20.08 -30.45 -20.79
N ILE A 104 20.40 -30.97 -19.61
CA ILE A 104 19.71 -30.66 -18.35
C ILE A 104 20.00 -29.21 -17.95
N ALA A 105 21.25 -28.76 -18.09
CA ALA A 105 21.65 -27.39 -17.82
C ALA A 105 20.91 -26.38 -18.70
N ALA A 106 20.73 -26.65 -19.99
CA ALA A 106 20.06 -25.70 -20.90
C ALA A 106 18.56 -25.51 -20.56
N GLN A 107 17.82 -26.58 -20.23
CA GLN A 107 16.40 -26.47 -19.88
C GLN A 107 16.21 -25.81 -18.52
N THR A 108 16.99 -26.23 -17.52
CA THR A 108 16.97 -25.64 -16.18
C THR A 108 17.39 -24.18 -16.22
N ALA A 109 18.50 -23.84 -16.91
CA ALA A 109 18.95 -22.46 -17.04
C ALA A 109 17.90 -21.58 -17.72
N LYS A 110 17.22 -22.05 -18.78
CA LYS A 110 16.13 -21.28 -19.41
C LYS A 110 15.01 -20.97 -18.41
N GLN A 111 14.56 -21.96 -17.65
CA GLN A 111 13.47 -21.76 -16.68
C GLN A 111 13.89 -20.81 -15.55
N VAL A 112 15.12 -20.96 -15.07
CA VAL A 112 15.70 -20.15 -14.00
C VAL A 112 15.93 -18.72 -14.46
N ILE A 113 16.36 -18.53 -15.70
CA ILE A 113 16.49 -17.20 -16.31
C ILE A 113 15.10 -16.54 -16.39
N ILE A 114 14.09 -17.23 -16.93
CA ILE A 114 12.73 -16.69 -17.03
C ILE A 114 12.17 -16.34 -15.63
N GLN A 115 12.40 -17.20 -14.64
CA GLN A 115 11.96 -16.97 -13.27
C GLN A 115 12.73 -15.83 -12.60
N GLY A 116 14.06 -15.79 -12.77
CA GLY A 116 14.95 -14.75 -12.26
C GLY A 116 14.60 -13.39 -12.82
N ILE A 117 14.29 -13.30 -14.12
CA ILE A 117 13.78 -12.09 -14.77
C ILE A 117 12.49 -11.63 -14.08
N ARG A 118 11.50 -12.53 -13.93
CA ARG A 118 10.24 -12.20 -13.26
C ARG A 118 10.44 -11.82 -11.80
N GLU A 119 11.39 -12.42 -11.08
CA GLU A 119 11.71 -12.06 -9.70
C GLU A 119 12.35 -10.68 -9.59
N ALA A 120 13.31 -10.37 -10.46
CA ALA A 120 13.96 -9.08 -10.51
C ALA A 120 12.96 -7.97 -10.88
N GLU A 121 12.16 -8.18 -11.92
CA GLU A 121 11.10 -7.24 -12.32
C GLU A 121 10.10 -6.99 -11.17
N ARG A 122 9.70 -8.03 -10.44
CA ARG A 122 8.81 -7.88 -9.28
C ARG A 122 9.46 -7.09 -8.14
N GLY A 123 10.76 -7.26 -7.91
CA GLY A 123 11.51 -6.46 -6.94
C GLY A 123 11.54 -4.98 -7.33
N MET A 124 11.90 -4.70 -8.58
CA MET A 124 11.97 -3.35 -9.13
C MET A 124 10.61 -2.63 -9.08
N VAL A 125 9.51 -3.32 -9.40
CA VAL A 125 8.16 -2.74 -9.29
C VAL A 125 7.82 -2.40 -7.84
N PHE A 126 8.16 -3.25 -6.86
CA PHE A 126 7.92 -2.91 -5.46
C PHE A 126 8.67 -1.63 -5.08
N ASP A 127 9.96 -1.56 -5.36
CA ASP A 127 10.79 -0.42 -4.98
C ASP A 127 10.33 0.89 -5.67
N ALA A 128 9.85 0.80 -6.92
CA ALA A 128 9.36 1.94 -7.69
C ALA A 128 7.99 2.47 -7.22
N PHE A 129 7.15 1.63 -6.61
CA PHE A 129 5.80 2.01 -6.18
C PHE A 129 5.66 2.17 -4.67
N ALA A 130 6.58 1.61 -3.87
CA ALA A 130 6.60 1.82 -2.42
C ALA A 130 6.72 3.31 -2.06
N SER A 131 7.49 4.09 -2.82
CA SER A 131 7.59 5.55 -2.63
C SER A 131 6.35 6.33 -3.11
N LYS A 132 5.42 5.67 -3.82
CA LYS A 132 4.17 6.25 -4.33
C LYS A 132 2.97 5.87 -3.48
N GLU A 133 3.19 5.24 -2.33
CA GLU A 133 2.15 5.02 -1.34
C GLU A 133 1.56 6.36 -0.91
N HIS A 134 0.24 6.42 -0.76
CA HIS A 134 -0.51 7.64 -0.46
C HIS A 134 -0.47 8.73 -1.52
N GLU A 135 -0.06 8.42 -2.76
CA GLU A 135 -0.12 9.32 -3.90
C GLU A 135 -1.33 9.06 -4.80
N ILE A 136 -1.65 10.04 -5.65
CA ILE A 136 -2.64 9.88 -6.72
C ILE A 136 -1.95 9.48 -8.02
N LEU A 137 -2.48 8.48 -8.70
CA LEU A 137 -1.98 8.03 -9.99
C LEU A 137 -3.11 7.94 -11.00
N THR A 138 -2.80 8.22 -12.26
CA THR A 138 -3.68 7.92 -13.38
C THR A 138 -3.58 6.43 -13.71
N ALA A 139 -4.72 5.77 -13.82
CA ALA A 139 -4.84 4.36 -14.15
C ALA A 139 -5.70 4.15 -15.39
N THR A 140 -5.46 3.07 -16.12
CA THR A 140 -6.33 2.59 -17.19
C THR A 140 -6.97 1.28 -16.78
N VAL A 141 -8.28 1.18 -16.88
CA VAL A 141 -9.02 -0.05 -16.56
C VAL A 141 -8.66 -1.12 -17.59
N LEU A 142 -8.03 -2.21 -17.15
CA LEU A 142 -7.67 -3.32 -18.04
C LEU A 142 -8.80 -4.34 -18.15
N ARG A 143 -9.36 -4.73 -17.01
CA ARG A 143 -10.44 -5.72 -16.92
C ARG A 143 -11.24 -5.58 -15.65
N ILE A 144 -12.49 -6.01 -15.72
CA ILE A 144 -13.42 -6.09 -14.59
C ILE A 144 -13.77 -7.56 -14.38
N LEU A 145 -13.52 -8.10 -13.19
CA LEU A 145 -13.81 -9.50 -12.88
C LEU A 145 -15.33 -9.69 -12.76
N PRO A 146 -15.95 -10.57 -13.58
CA PRO A 146 -17.42 -10.70 -13.60
C PRO A 146 -18.04 -11.15 -12.28
N ASP A 147 -17.32 -11.96 -11.51
CA ASP A 147 -17.84 -12.59 -10.30
C ASP A 147 -17.79 -11.67 -9.07
N THR A 148 -16.70 -10.91 -8.92
CA THR A 148 -16.47 -10.04 -7.75
C THR A 148 -16.71 -8.57 -8.03
N GLY A 149 -16.66 -8.14 -9.29
CA GLY A 149 -16.64 -6.73 -9.66
C GLY A 149 -15.29 -6.04 -9.43
N ASP A 150 -14.26 -6.77 -8.99
CA ASP A 150 -12.92 -6.19 -8.81
C ASP A 150 -12.33 -5.76 -10.15
N MET A 151 -11.67 -4.61 -10.16
CA MET A 151 -11.03 -4.06 -11.33
C MET A 151 -9.52 -4.27 -11.24
N ILE A 152 -8.93 -4.74 -12.33
CA ILE A 152 -7.48 -4.66 -12.52
C ILE A 152 -7.22 -3.44 -13.39
N VAL A 153 -6.43 -2.51 -12.84
CA VAL A 153 -6.09 -1.25 -13.49
C VAL A 153 -4.59 -1.18 -13.72
N ARG A 154 -4.17 -0.56 -14.82
CA ARG A 154 -2.76 -0.30 -15.11
C ARG A 154 -2.38 1.09 -14.67
N ILE A 155 -1.37 1.21 -13.82
CA ILE A 155 -0.83 2.47 -13.35
C ILE A 155 0.60 2.67 -13.85
N GLY A 156 1.05 3.93 -13.87
CA GLY A 156 2.37 4.31 -14.36
C GLY A 156 2.40 4.60 -15.88
N GLY A 157 3.58 4.95 -16.39
CA GLY A 157 3.79 5.32 -17.79
C GLY A 157 5.07 4.73 -18.36
N GLY A 158 5.10 4.47 -19.66
CA GLY A 158 6.29 3.97 -20.35
C GLY A 158 6.75 2.59 -19.86
N SER A 159 8.00 2.52 -19.39
CA SER A 159 8.63 1.31 -18.82
C SER A 159 8.10 0.95 -17.43
N ASP A 160 7.58 1.93 -16.68
CA ASP A 160 7.25 1.79 -15.26
C ASP A 160 5.76 1.49 -15.06
N LYS A 161 5.21 0.66 -15.96
CA LYS A 161 3.81 0.25 -15.92
C LYS A 161 3.67 -1.01 -15.08
N THR A 162 2.67 -1.01 -14.21
CA THR A 162 2.32 -2.18 -13.42
C THR A 162 0.81 -2.26 -13.26
N ASP A 163 0.34 -3.46 -12.91
CA ASP A 163 -1.06 -3.71 -12.67
C ASP A 163 -1.33 -3.55 -11.17
N ALA A 164 -2.40 -2.83 -10.85
CA ALA A 164 -2.91 -2.58 -9.51
C ALA A 164 -4.34 -3.10 -9.40
N MET A 165 -4.77 -3.34 -8.17
CA MET A 165 -6.08 -3.88 -7.86
C MET A 165 -6.95 -2.79 -7.24
N LEU A 166 -8.11 -2.55 -7.85
CA LEU A 166 -9.17 -1.70 -7.34
C LEU A 166 -10.36 -2.60 -6.96
N ALA A 167 -10.43 -2.94 -5.67
CA ALA A 167 -11.47 -3.82 -5.15
C ALA A 167 -12.87 -3.21 -5.30
N ALA A 168 -13.91 -4.03 -5.44
CA ALA A 168 -15.30 -3.54 -5.56
C ALA A 168 -15.72 -2.64 -4.39
N SER A 169 -15.24 -2.90 -3.17
CA SER A 169 -15.49 -2.06 -1.99
C SER A 169 -14.77 -0.71 -2.01
N GLU A 170 -13.72 -0.59 -2.81
CA GLU A 170 -12.92 0.63 -2.97
C GLU A 170 -13.34 1.45 -4.22
N GLN A 171 -14.37 0.97 -4.92
CA GLN A 171 -15.04 1.67 -6.03
C GLN A 171 -16.19 2.52 -5.50
N VAL A 172 -16.46 3.64 -6.18
CA VAL A 172 -17.61 4.49 -5.84
C VAL A 172 -18.86 3.90 -6.46
N HIS A 173 -19.89 3.60 -5.64
CA HIS A 173 -21.10 2.89 -6.06
C HIS A 173 -21.85 3.51 -7.26
N GLY A 174 -21.78 4.84 -7.42
CA GLY A 174 -22.43 5.55 -8.53
C GLY A 174 -21.61 5.60 -9.82
N GLU A 175 -20.30 5.34 -9.77
CA GLU A 175 -19.42 5.37 -10.93
C GLU A 175 -19.53 4.05 -11.70
N ARG A 176 -19.57 4.12 -13.04
CA ARG A 176 -19.58 2.93 -13.90
C ARG A 176 -18.42 2.99 -14.86
N TYR A 177 -17.56 1.97 -14.80
CA TYR A 177 -16.37 1.86 -15.61
C TYR A 177 -16.50 0.77 -16.67
N LYS A 178 -15.75 0.96 -17.75
CA LYS A 178 -15.53 0.01 -18.83
C LYS A 178 -14.04 -0.22 -19.02
N GLU A 179 -13.68 -1.32 -19.67
CA GLU A 179 -12.30 -1.58 -20.08
C GLU A 179 -11.83 -0.49 -21.03
N GLY A 180 -10.62 0.02 -20.79
CA GLY A 180 -10.03 1.15 -21.50
C GLY A 180 -10.28 2.52 -20.87
N ASP A 181 -11.21 2.63 -19.91
CA ASP A 181 -11.46 3.91 -19.23
C ASP A 181 -10.22 4.37 -18.45
N ILE A 182 -10.03 5.69 -18.44
CA ILE A 182 -8.97 6.34 -17.66
C ILE A 182 -9.58 6.85 -16.36
N VAL A 183 -8.93 6.53 -15.25
CA VAL A 183 -9.44 6.82 -13.91
C VAL A 183 -8.29 7.23 -13.00
N ARG A 184 -8.44 8.32 -12.24
CA ARG A 184 -7.49 8.65 -11.17
C ARG A 184 -7.77 7.79 -9.94
N VAL A 185 -6.73 7.24 -9.34
CA VAL A 185 -6.85 6.38 -8.16
C VAL A 185 -5.84 6.79 -7.11
N TYR A 186 -6.20 6.58 -5.85
CA TYR A 186 -5.32 6.79 -4.71
C TYR A 186 -4.62 5.48 -4.35
N VAL A 187 -3.30 5.49 -4.22
CA VAL A 187 -2.52 4.32 -3.79
C VAL A 187 -2.67 4.18 -2.28
N VAL A 188 -3.40 3.15 -1.84
CA VAL A 188 -3.64 2.89 -0.42
C VAL A 188 -2.44 2.23 0.21
N GLU A 189 -1.94 1.16 -0.41
CA GLU A 189 -0.87 0.32 0.12
C GLU A 189 -0.12 -0.38 -1.03
N VAL A 190 1.18 -0.58 -0.84
CA VAL A 190 2.01 -1.44 -1.70
C VAL A 190 2.60 -2.58 -0.87
N ARG A 191 2.11 -3.80 -1.08
CA ARG A 191 2.52 -4.96 -0.27
C ARG A 191 3.29 -6.00 -1.08
N ARG A 192 4.24 -6.67 -0.41
CA ARG A 192 4.93 -7.84 -0.99
C ARG A 192 4.02 -9.07 -0.89
N SER A 193 3.83 -9.78 -2.00
CA SER A 193 3.11 -11.06 -2.02
C SER A 193 3.94 -12.12 -2.73
N THR A 194 3.65 -13.40 -2.47
CA THR A 194 4.33 -14.56 -3.09
C THR A 194 4.22 -14.53 -4.62
N ARG A 195 3.16 -13.92 -5.16
CA ARG A 195 2.93 -13.74 -6.60
C ARG A 195 3.50 -12.44 -7.16
N GLY A 196 4.10 -11.59 -6.33
CA GLY A 196 4.65 -10.27 -6.70
C GLY A 196 4.09 -9.14 -5.87
N PRO A 197 4.60 -7.90 -6.06
CA PRO A 197 4.02 -6.74 -5.40
C PRO A 197 2.55 -6.61 -5.79
N GLN A 198 1.71 -6.39 -4.78
CA GLN A 198 0.32 -6.03 -4.98
C GLN A 198 0.15 -4.58 -4.60
N ILE A 199 -0.32 -3.79 -5.55
CA ILE A 199 -0.61 -2.38 -5.35
C ILE A 199 -2.13 -2.28 -5.23
N ILE A 200 -2.57 -1.84 -4.05
CA ILE A 200 -3.99 -1.66 -3.73
C ILE A 200 -4.30 -0.19 -3.92
N VAL A 201 -5.31 0.08 -4.74
CA VAL A 201 -5.74 1.44 -5.03
C VAL A 201 -7.21 1.62 -4.68
N SER A 202 -7.60 2.87 -4.45
CA SER A 202 -8.96 3.22 -4.03
C SER A 202 -9.45 4.48 -4.73
N ARG A 203 -10.76 4.54 -4.95
CA ARG A 203 -11.48 5.77 -5.28
C ARG A 203 -12.39 6.29 -4.19
N THR A 204 -12.70 5.49 -3.17
CA THR A 204 -13.52 5.90 -2.02
C THR A 204 -12.68 6.58 -0.93
N HIS A 205 -11.37 6.34 -0.88
CA HIS A 205 -10.50 6.85 0.17
C HIS A 205 -10.46 8.39 0.23
N PRO A 206 -10.54 9.04 1.42
CA PRO A 206 -10.47 10.50 1.55
C PRO A 206 -9.16 11.11 1.01
N GLY A 207 -8.08 10.33 1.03
CA GLY A 207 -6.79 10.74 0.47
C GLY A 207 -6.84 11.08 -1.02
N LEU A 208 -7.77 10.50 -1.80
CA LEU A 208 -7.98 10.89 -3.18
C LEU A 208 -8.37 12.37 -3.28
N VAL A 209 -9.33 12.80 -2.46
CA VAL A 209 -9.78 14.20 -2.43
C VAL A 209 -8.64 15.13 -2.04
N LYS A 210 -7.87 14.77 -1.01
CA LYS A 210 -6.71 15.55 -0.58
C LYS A 210 -5.73 15.78 -1.74
N ARG A 211 -5.34 14.71 -2.43
CA ARG A 211 -4.38 14.78 -3.55
C ARG A 211 -4.95 15.52 -4.76
N LEU A 212 -6.25 15.42 -5.04
CA LEU A 212 -6.88 16.21 -6.10
C LEU A 212 -6.83 17.71 -5.80
N PHE A 213 -7.11 18.11 -4.56
CA PHE A 213 -6.97 19.51 -4.14
C PHE A 213 -5.51 19.98 -4.19
N GLU A 214 -4.54 19.16 -3.81
CA GLU A 214 -3.11 19.48 -3.96
C GLU A 214 -2.71 19.72 -5.42
N LEU A 215 -3.29 18.99 -6.38
CA LEU A 215 -3.05 19.23 -7.81
C LEU A 215 -3.72 20.50 -8.34
N GLU A 216 -4.91 20.83 -7.84
CA GLU A 216 -5.75 21.90 -8.38
C GLU A 216 -5.51 23.26 -7.68
N VAL A 217 -5.05 23.26 -6.42
CA VAL A 217 -4.89 24.44 -5.56
C VAL A 217 -3.40 24.67 -5.26
N PRO A 218 -2.74 25.64 -5.93
CA PRO A 218 -1.33 25.94 -5.72
C PRO A 218 -0.98 26.27 -4.26
N GLU A 219 -1.89 26.91 -3.54
CA GLU A 219 -1.70 27.29 -2.14
C GLU A 219 -1.65 26.07 -1.21
N ILE A 220 -2.33 24.98 -1.56
CA ILE A 220 -2.19 23.69 -0.84
C ILE A 220 -0.85 23.04 -1.21
N ALA A 221 -0.47 23.05 -2.48
CA ALA A 221 0.81 22.50 -2.94
C ALA A 221 2.03 23.22 -2.33
N SER A 222 1.96 24.54 -2.13
CA SER A 222 3.01 25.33 -1.49
C SER A 222 3.00 25.25 0.04
N GLY A 223 1.92 24.73 0.63
CA GLY A 223 1.71 24.67 2.08
C GLY A 223 1.19 25.96 2.71
N ALA A 224 0.79 26.97 1.93
CA ALA A 224 0.16 28.20 2.40
C ALA A 224 -1.27 27.96 2.92
N VAL A 225 -1.91 26.89 2.43
CA VAL A 225 -3.19 26.36 2.93
C VAL A 225 -3.00 24.88 3.28
N GLU A 226 -3.41 24.49 4.47
CA GLU A 226 -3.33 23.11 4.93
C GLU A 226 -4.72 22.48 5.00
N VAL A 227 -4.85 21.26 4.47
CA VAL A 227 -6.06 20.43 4.65
C VAL A 227 -5.98 19.72 6.01
N LYS A 228 -6.75 20.18 6.99
CA LYS A 228 -6.74 19.69 8.38
C LYS A 228 -7.56 18.42 8.58
N SER A 229 -8.69 18.30 7.89
CA SER A 229 -9.59 17.15 8.03
C SER A 229 -10.47 16.97 6.80
N ILE A 230 -10.83 15.72 6.50
CA ILE A 230 -11.75 15.37 5.41
C ILE A 230 -12.76 14.35 5.94
N ALA A 231 -14.04 14.65 5.81
CA ALA A 231 -15.13 13.70 6.03
C ALA A 231 -15.82 13.42 4.70
N ARG A 232 -15.80 12.16 4.26
CA ARG A 232 -16.24 11.76 2.92
C ARG A 232 -17.29 10.65 2.97
N GLU A 233 -18.36 10.85 2.22
CA GLU A 233 -19.29 9.84 1.74
C GLU A 233 -19.15 9.78 0.21
N ALA A 234 -18.29 8.88 -0.26
CA ALA A 234 -17.79 8.87 -1.63
C ALA A 234 -18.93 8.75 -2.68
N GLY A 235 -18.84 9.55 -3.75
CA GLY A 235 -19.85 9.65 -4.79
C GLY A 235 -21.09 10.45 -4.41
N SER A 236 -21.16 10.97 -3.18
CA SER A 236 -22.31 11.75 -2.70
C SER A 236 -21.87 13.13 -2.24
N ARG A 237 -21.11 13.20 -1.13
CA ARG A 237 -20.73 14.46 -0.51
C ARG A 237 -19.46 14.34 0.33
N THR A 238 -18.62 15.35 0.25
CA THR A 238 -17.41 15.50 1.07
C THR A 238 -17.39 16.86 1.74
N LYS A 239 -17.04 16.87 3.02
CA LYS A 239 -16.63 18.07 3.75
C LYS A 239 -15.12 18.09 3.91
N ILE A 240 -14.51 19.23 3.64
CA ILE A 240 -13.08 19.47 3.79
C ILE A 240 -12.85 20.68 4.67
N ALA A 241 -12.02 20.52 5.70
CA ALA A 241 -11.63 21.57 6.62
C ALA A 241 -10.23 22.07 6.26
N VAL A 242 -10.11 23.37 5.96
CA VAL A 242 -8.87 24.00 5.51
C VAL A 242 -8.46 25.14 6.43
N HIS A 243 -7.15 25.33 6.58
CA HIS A 243 -6.55 26.37 7.43
C HIS A 243 -5.47 27.12 6.65
N ALA A 244 -5.42 28.43 6.78
CA ALA A 244 -4.33 29.22 6.20
C ALA A 244 -3.13 29.21 7.16
N THR A 245 -1.95 28.85 6.66
CA THR A 245 -0.71 28.89 7.46
C THR A 245 -0.03 30.26 7.38
N GLU A 246 -0.34 31.03 6.34
CA GLU A 246 0.16 32.39 6.12
C GLU A 246 -0.92 33.44 6.42
N GLU A 247 -0.48 34.58 6.99
CA GLU A 247 -1.35 35.74 7.18
C GLU A 247 -1.76 36.32 5.82
N ASN A 248 -3.04 36.70 5.69
CA ASN A 248 -3.67 37.28 4.49
C ASN A 248 -4.05 36.29 3.37
N VAL A 249 -3.96 34.98 3.60
CA VAL A 249 -4.50 33.98 2.66
C VAL A 249 -5.90 33.57 3.11
N ASP A 250 -6.88 33.66 2.21
CA ASP A 250 -8.21 33.08 2.42
C ASP A 250 -8.19 31.60 1.99
N PRO A 251 -8.26 30.64 2.93
CA PRO A 251 -8.11 29.24 2.62
C PRO A 251 -9.32 28.68 1.85
N VAL A 252 -10.53 29.21 2.10
CA VAL A 252 -11.74 28.78 1.38
C VAL A 252 -11.72 29.36 -0.03
N GLY A 253 -11.44 30.66 -0.16
CA GLY A 253 -11.32 31.33 -1.45
C GLY A 253 -10.26 30.69 -2.36
N ALA A 254 -9.11 30.32 -1.81
CA ALA A 254 -8.06 29.60 -2.53
C ALA A 254 -8.55 28.24 -3.07
N CYS A 255 -9.28 27.47 -2.27
CA CYS A 255 -9.77 26.16 -2.69
C CYS A 255 -10.94 26.23 -3.68
N VAL A 256 -11.82 27.22 -3.53
CA VAL A 256 -12.95 27.43 -4.45
C VAL A 256 -12.45 27.96 -5.80
N GLY A 257 -11.52 28.91 -5.77
CA GLY A 257 -10.95 29.55 -6.95
C GLY A 257 -11.94 30.47 -7.70
N PRO A 258 -11.48 31.12 -8.79
CA PRO A 258 -12.31 32.06 -9.54
C PRO A 258 -13.60 31.41 -10.05
N ARG A 259 -14.76 31.95 -9.62
CA ARG A 259 -16.10 31.43 -9.95
C ARG A 259 -16.30 29.95 -9.62
N GLY A 260 -15.59 29.42 -8.62
CA GLY A 260 -15.70 28.01 -8.24
C GLY A 260 -14.98 27.05 -9.18
N GLY A 261 -14.11 27.54 -10.08
CA GLY A 261 -13.47 26.70 -11.09
C GLY A 261 -12.61 25.58 -10.53
N ARG A 262 -11.86 25.83 -9.44
CA ARG A 262 -10.95 24.83 -8.84
C ARG A 262 -11.74 23.70 -8.17
N VAL A 263 -12.64 24.05 -7.25
CA VAL A 263 -13.53 23.05 -6.63
C VAL A 263 -14.39 22.33 -7.67
N GLY A 264 -14.85 23.04 -8.71
CA GLY A 264 -15.58 22.47 -9.83
C GLY A 264 -14.80 21.37 -10.56
N ALA A 265 -13.52 21.58 -10.85
CA ALA A 265 -12.67 20.58 -11.49
C ALA A 265 -12.52 19.31 -10.63
N VAL A 266 -12.41 19.46 -9.31
CA VAL A 266 -12.37 18.32 -8.38
C VAL A 266 -13.72 17.59 -8.33
N VAL A 267 -14.84 18.33 -8.28
CA VAL A 267 -16.20 17.76 -8.33
C VAL A 267 -16.42 16.98 -9.63
N ASP A 268 -15.97 17.51 -10.76
CA ASP A 268 -16.08 16.87 -12.07
C ASP A 268 -15.26 15.58 -12.14
N GLU A 269 -14.02 15.57 -11.61
CA GLU A 269 -13.19 14.36 -11.50
C GLU A 269 -13.80 13.29 -10.60
N LEU A 270 -14.62 13.67 -9.61
CA LEU A 270 -15.37 12.77 -8.74
C LEU A 270 -16.82 12.54 -9.22
N HIS A 271 -17.10 12.80 -10.50
CA HIS A 271 -18.38 12.55 -11.15
C HIS A 271 -19.59 13.18 -10.44
N GLY A 272 -19.43 14.41 -9.93
CA GLY A 272 -20.51 15.17 -9.30
C GLY A 272 -20.65 14.99 -7.79
N GLU A 273 -19.65 14.38 -7.12
CA GLU A 273 -19.58 14.37 -5.65
C GLU A 273 -19.59 15.80 -5.10
N LYS A 274 -20.59 16.16 -4.30
CA LYS A 274 -20.75 17.52 -3.76
C LYS A 274 -19.65 17.84 -2.74
N MET A 275 -19.17 19.07 -2.72
CA MET A 275 -18.12 19.49 -1.79
C MET A 275 -18.51 20.71 -0.97
N ASP A 276 -18.30 20.62 0.34
CA ASP A 276 -18.35 21.77 1.25
C ASP A 276 -16.95 22.02 1.81
N ILE A 277 -16.43 23.22 1.57
CA ILE A 277 -15.12 23.67 2.03
C ILE A 277 -15.34 24.62 3.20
N VAL A 278 -14.80 24.29 4.37
CA VAL A 278 -15.03 25.05 5.61
C VAL A 278 -13.71 25.46 6.24
N VAL A 279 -13.73 26.58 6.94
CA VAL A 279 -12.56 27.05 7.70
C VAL A 279 -12.37 26.16 8.93
N TRP A 280 -11.18 25.63 9.11
CA TRP A 280 -10.78 24.95 10.34
C TRP A 280 -10.40 25.97 11.42
N SER A 281 -10.78 25.69 12.66
CA SER A 281 -10.41 26.51 13.82
C SER A 281 -9.94 25.62 14.97
N GLU A 282 -8.98 26.12 15.75
CA GLU A 282 -8.58 25.52 17.02
C GLU A 282 -9.69 25.62 18.07
N ASP A 283 -10.53 26.65 17.96
CA ASP A 283 -11.71 26.85 18.79
C ASP A 283 -12.81 25.85 18.34
N PRO A 284 -13.17 24.86 19.18
CA PRO A 284 -14.12 23.83 18.81
C PRO A 284 -15.49 24.40 18.43
N GLU A 285 -15.96 25.45 19.10
CA GLU A 285 -17.29 26.03 18.83
C GLU A 285 -17.32 26.64 17.42
N LYS A 286 -16.28 27.41 17.06
CA LYS A 286 -16.15 27.98 15.72
C LYS A 286 -15.99 26.92 14.65
N PHE A 287 -15.21 25.87 14.92
CA PHE A 287 -15.00 24.80 13.95
C PHE A 287 -16.28 23.97 13.73
N ILE A 288 -17.00 23.63 14.80
CA ILE A 288 -18.28 22.91 14.72
C ILE A 288 -19.33 23.74 13.98
N ALA A 289 -19.42 25.03 14.29
CA ALA A 289 -20.31 25.95 13.58
C ALA A 289 -20.01 25.97 12.07
N SER A 290 -18.72 26.11 11.71
CA SER A 290 -18.28 26.09 10.32
C SER A 290 -18.57 24.76 9.62
N ALA A 291 -18.39 23.63 10.32
CA ALA A 291 -18.60 22.29 9.77
C ALA A 291 -20.05 21.98 9.39
N LEU A 292 -21.03 22.70 9.98
CA LEU A 292 -22.46 22.55 9.66
C LEU A 292 -22.90 23.34 8.42
N SER A 293 -22.01 24.15 7.84
CA SER A 293 -22.24 24.82 6.54
C SER A 293 -22.80 23.82 5.52
N PRO A 294 -23.87 24.16 4.78
CA PRO A 294 -24.39 25.52 4.54
C PRO A 294 -25.42 26.04 5.55
N ALA A 295 -25.69 25.33 6.66
CA ALA A 295 -26.62 25.83 7.67
C ALA A 295 -25.94 26.84 8.61
N ASP A 296 -26.65 27.91 8.96
CA ASP A 296 -26.25 28.90 9.95
C ASP A 296 -26.41 28.34 11.35
N VAL A 297 -25.48 28.71 12.23
CA VAL A 297 -25.43 28.28 13.62
C VAL A 297 -25.59 29.48 14.53
N VAL A 298 -26.54 29.41 15.45
CA VAL A 298 -26.82 30.46 16.44
C VAL A 298 -25.84 30.34 17.61
N SER A 299 -25.66 29.14 18.13
CA SER A 299 -24.73 28.87 19.22
C SER A 299 -24.27 27.42 19.22
N VAL A 300 -23.06 27.19 19.73
CA VAL A 300 -22.51 25.87 20.01
C VAL A 300 -22.19 25.84 21.49
N THR A 301 -22.62 24.78 22.18
CA THR A 301 -22.30 24.56 23.59
C THR A 301 -21.64 23.20 23.71
N VAL A 302 -20.36 23.18 24.07
CA VAL A 302 -19.67 21.94 24.38
C VAL A 302 -20.20 21.39 25.71
N LEU A 303 -20.61 20.12 25.73
CA LEU A 303 -21.24 19.52 26.90
C LEU A 303 -20.18 19.04 27.91
N PRO A 304 -20.14 19.60 29.13
CA PRO A 304 -19.19 19.17 30.16
C PRO A 304 -19.40 17.71 30.55
N GLY A 305 -18.32 16.97 30.82
CA GLY A 305 -18.39 15.57 31.29
C GLY A 305 -18.63 14.50 30.21
N LEU A 306 -18.93 14.89 28.97
CA LEU A 306 -19.03 13.97 27.83
C LEU A 306 -17.87 14.17 26.86
N THR A 307 -17.15 13.09 26.55
CA THR A 307 -16.03 13.15 25.61
C THR A 307 -16.49 13.59 24.22
N LYS A 308 -16.06 14.79 23.80
CA LYS A 308 -16.32 15.39 22.48
C LYS A 308 -17.80 15.37 22.09
N ALA A 309 -18.68 15.91 22.94
CA ALA A 309 -20.08 16.12 22.62
C ALA A 309 -20.44 17.60 22.68
N CYS A 310 -21.32 18.05 21.78
CA CYS A 310 -21.80 19.42 21.75
C CYS A 310 -23.30 19.46 21.41
N ARG A 311 -23.97 20.48 21.93
CA ARG A 311 -25.28 20.92 21.47
C ARG A 311 -25.12 22.10 20.54
N VAL A 312 -25.82 22.09 19.42
CA VAL A 312 -25.81 23.17 18.44
C VAL A 312 -27.22 23.68 18.25
N ILE A 313 -27.40 24.99 18.40
CA ILE A 313 -28.65 25.68 18.13
C ILE A 313 -28.60 26.26 16.73
N VAL A 314 -29.61 25.97 15.92
CA VAL A 314 -29.78 26.50 14.56
C VAL A 314 -31.13 27.20 14.43
N PRO A 315 -31.31 28.11 13.46
CA PRO A 315 -32.62 28.67 13.16
C PRO A 315 -33.66 27.57 12.87
N ASP A 316 -34.90 27.75 13.34
CA ASP A 316 -35.98 26.76 13.20
C ASP A 316 -36.24 26.35 11.74
N ASP A 317 -36.12 27.29 10.81
CA ASP A 317 -36.28 27.09 9.37
C ASP A 317 -35.10 26.34 8.73
N GLN A 318 -33.94 26.34 9.38
CA GLN A 318 -32.73 25.66 8.92
C GLN A 318 -32.46 24.33 9.63
N LEU A 319 -33.29 23.90 10.58
CA LEU A 319 -33.11 22.62 11.29
C LEU A 319 -32.95 21.43 10.32
N SER A 320 -33.83 21.34 9.33
CA SER A 320 -33.78 20.30 8.29
C SER A 320 -32.52 20.40 7.43
N LEU A 321 -32.03 21.61 7.15
CA LEU A 321 -30.81 21.85 6.37
C LEU A 321 -29.56 21.42 7.16
N ALA A 322 -29.51 21.78 8.45
CA ALA A 322 -28.43 21.45 9.35
C ALA A 322 -28.29 19.94 9.56
N ILE A 323 -29.41 19.22 9.69
CA ILE A 323 -29.43 17.74 9.74
C ILE A 323 -29.04 17.17 8.37
N GLY A 324 -29.63 17.71 7.30
CA GLY A 324 -29.45 17.24 5.92
C GLY A 324 -30.27 15.98 5.60
N LYS A 325 -30.33 15.63 4.31
CA LYS A 325 -31.01 14.41 3.85
C LYS A 325 -30.44 13.19 4.56
N GLU A 326 -31.30 12.40 5.20
CA GLU A 326 -30.90 11.20 5.98
C GLU A 326 -29.81 11.47 7.04
N GLY A 327 -29.73 12.71 7.55
CA GLY A 327 -28.72 13.11 8.53
C GLY A 327 -27.31 13.26 7.96
N GLN A 328 -27.14 13.27 6.62
CA GLN A 328 -25.83 13.31 5.98
C GLN A 328 -24.98 14.52 6.40
N ASN A 329 -25.57 15.73 6.49
CA ASN A 329 -24.82 16.93 6.83
C ASN A 329 -24.27 16.84 8.27
N ALA A 330 -25.13 16.48 9.22
CA ALA A 330 -24.74 16.27 10.62
C ALA A 330 -23.70 15.15 10.77
N ARG A 331 -23.86 14.02 10.05
CA ARG A 331 -22.91 12.89 10.09
C ARG A 331 -21.53 13.28 9.57
N LEU A 332 -21.47 14.02 8.45
CA LEU A 332 -20.21 14.51 7.89
C LEU A 332 -19.56 15.54 8.81
N ALA A 333 -20.33 16.48 9.38
CA ALA A 333 -19.81 17.46 10.34
C ALA A 333 -19.26 16.78 11.61
N ALA A 334 -19.96 15.77 12.13
CA ALA A 334 -19.51 14.97 13.27
C ALA A 334 -18.20 14.21 12.97
N ARG A 335 -18.09 13.59 11.78
CA ARG A 335 -16.84 12.92 11.34
C ARG A 335 -15.70 13.90 11.11
N LEU A 336 -15.98 15.09 10.58
CA LEU A 336 -14.99 16.12 10.27
C LEU A 336 -14.35 16.70 11.53
N THR A 337 -15.18 16.97 12.53
CA THR A 337 -14.77 17.59 13.81
C THR A 337 -14.36 16.56 14.86
N GLY A 338 -14.85 15.32 14.74
CA GLY A 338 -14.72 14.29 15.76
C GLY A 338 -15.66 14.48 16.96
N PHE A 339 -16.65 15.39 16.87
CA PHE A 339 -17.65 15.63 17.91
C PHE A 339 -18.96 14.91 17.63
N LYS A 340 -19.66 14.49 18.68
CA LYS A 340 -21.08 14.15 18.63
C LYS A 340 -21.88 15.44 18.67
N ILE A 341 -22.67 15.69 17.62
CA ILE A 341 -23.39 16.94 17.41
C ILE A 341 -24.90 16.69 17.60
N ASP A 342 -25.48 17.27 18.65
CA ASP A 342 -26.94 17.32 18.89
C ASP A 342 -27.50 18.65 18.37
N ILE A 343 -28.25 18.62 17.27
CA ILE A 343 -28.79 19.83 16.63
C ILE A 343 -30.21 20.09 17.13
N LYS A 344 -30.46 21.31 17.64
CA LYS A 344 -31.76 21.76 18.15
C LYS A 344 -32.19 23.07 17.47
N PRO A 345 -33.50 23.28 17.30
CA PRO A 345 -34.02 24.55 16.81
C PRO A 345 -33.92 25.63 17.90
N ALA A 346 -33.84 26.90 17.47
CA ALA A 346 -33.78 28.06 18.37
C ALA A 346 -35.01 28.18 19.29
N SER A 347 -36.18 27.74 18.84
CA SER A 347 -37.39 27.66 19.69
C SER A 347 -37.21 26.85 20.97
N GLN A 348 -36.33 25.83 20.97
CA GLN A 348 -36.07 24.97 22.13
C GLN A 348 -34.86 25.42 22.97
N ALA A 349 -34.16 26.50 22.57
CA ALA A 349 -32.91 26.90 23.24
C ALA A 349 -33.09 27.18 24.75
N LYS A 350 -34.18 27.83 25.14
CA LYS A 350 -34.45 28.20 26.55
C LYS A 350 -34.69 27.01 27.47
N GLU A 351 -35.23 25.91 26.95
CA GLU A 351 -35.45 24.69 27.73
C GLU A 351 -34.12 24.03 28.12
N PHE A 352 -33.10 24.22 27.28
CA PHE A 352 -31.78 23.64 27.47
C PHE A 352 -30.81 24.52 28.26
N GLU A 353 -31.02 25.85 28.29
CA GLU A 353 -30.28 26.76 29.16
C GLU A 353 -30.67 26.60 30.65
N GLN A 354 -31.91 26.19 30.93
CA GLN A 354 -32.41 25.97 32.29
C GLN A 354 -32.14 24.55 32.81
N ALA A 355 -31.91 23.60 31.90
CA ALA A 355 -31.46 22.26 32.23
C ALA A 355 -29.93 22.27 32.33
N GLU A 356 -29.37 22.78 33.43
CA GLU A 356 -28.00 22.47 33.80
C GLU A 356 -27.84 20.94 33.90
N PRO A 357 -26.69 20.37 33.50
CA PRO A 357 -26.49 18.93 33.59
C PRO A 357 -26.48 18.53 35.07
N GLU A 358 -27.46 17.72 35.48
CA GLU A 358 -27.36 16.93 36.70
C GLU A 358 -26.01 16.19 36.66
N GLN A 359 -25.18 16.45 37.65
CA GLN A 359 -23.94 15.70 37.86
C GLN A 359 -24.27 14.21 37.85
N PRO A 360 -23.48 13.34 37.20
CA PRO A 360 -23.70 11.91 37.31
C PRO A 360 -23.60 11.55 38.79
N ALA A 361 -24.66 10.97 39.34
CA ALA A 361 -24.66 10.45 40.69
C ALA A 361 -23.44 9.53 40.85
N GLU A 362 -22.58 9.83 41.82
CA GLU A 362 -21.48 8.95 42.23
C GLU A 362 -22.04 7.54 42.42
N GLU A 363 -21.54 6.60 41.62
CA GLU A 363 -21.77 5.18 41.85
C GLU A 363 -21.27 4.85 43.26
N ALA A 364 -22.22 4.48 44.13
CA ALA A 364 -21.94 4.00 45.47
C ALA A 364 -20.95 2.81 45.39
N PRO A 365 -19.93 2.75 46.26
CA PRO A 365 -18.95 1.67 46.20
C PRO A 365 -19.63 0.33 46.50
N GLU A 366 -19.45 -0.63 45.59
CA GLU A 366 -19.81 -2.04 45.80
C GLU A 366 -19.12 -2.57 47.07
N ALA A 367 -19.93 -3.12 47.97
CA ALA A 367 -19.46 -3.82 49.16
C ALA A 367 -18.68 -5.09 48.75
N PRO A 368 -17.58 -5.44 49.44
CA PRO A 368 -16.80 -6.63 49.08
C PRO A 368 -17.59 -7.91 49.41
N ALA A 369 -17.65 -8.81 48.44
CA ALA A 369 -18.16 -10.16 48.58
C ALA A 369 -17.33 -10.95 49.61
N GLY A 370 -18.04 -11.69 50.47
CA GLY A 370 -17.46 -12.41 51.61
C GLY A 370 -16.49 -13.52 51.22
N GLU A 371 -15.45 -13.67 52.04
CA GLU A 371 -14.63 -14.88 52.13
C GLU A 371 -15.48 -16.02 52.72
N GLU A 372 -15.76 -17.04 51.93
CA GLU A 372 -16.19 -18.34 52.44
C GLU A 372 -14.96 -19.11 52.96
N ALA A 373 -14.99 -19.37 54.26
CA ALA A 373 -14.16 -20.37 54.92
C ALA A 373 -14.60 -21.78 54.47
N ALA A 374 -13.63 -22.64 54.16
CA ALA A 374 -13.83 -24.08 54.09
C ALA A 374 -12.77 -24.76 54.97
N GLU A 375 -13.21 -25.15 56.16
CA GLU A 375 -12.64 -26.25 56.96
C GLU A 375 -13.16 -27.58 56.39
N GLU A 376 -12.25 -28.46 55.97
CA GLU A 376 -12.07 -29.87 56.42
C GLU A 376 -11.06 -30.62 55.53
#